data_AF-A0A151QKV2-F1
#
_entry.id   AF-A0A151QKV2-F1
#
_cell.length_a   1.000
_cell.length_b   1.000
_cell.length_c   1.000
_cell.angle_alpha   90.00
_cell.angle_beta   90.00
_cell.angle_gamma   90.00
#
_symmetry.space_group_name_H-M   'P 1'
#
loop_
_entity.id
_entity.type
_entity.pdbx_description
1 polymer ?
#
loop_
_entity_poly.entity_id
_entity_poly.type
_entity_poly.pdbx_seq_one_letter_code
_entity_poly.pdbx_strand_id
1 'polypeptide(L)'
;MNRIFHPYLDKFVVVFIDDILVYSKTKKEHKEHLKVVLQNLRERQLYAKLSKCDFWLEEVNFLGHVISSGGIAVDPSKVEMVLKWETPKSVSEIRSFLGLAGYYRRFIEGFSKLALPLTSLTRKGVVFVWDSKCKNSF
;
A
#
# COMPACT_ATOMS: atom_id res chain seq x y z
N MET A 1 7.78 8.24 15.41
CA MET A 1 7.71 9.42 14.51
C MET A 1 6.39 10.19 14.57
N ASN A 2 5.22 9.57 14.76
CA ASN A 2 3.92 10.27 14.68
C ASN A 2 3.72 11.49 15.62
N ARG A 3 4.28 11.47 16.84
CA ARG A 3 4.18 12.63 17.76
C ARG A 3 5.00 13.85 17.31
N ILE A 4 6.01 13.64 16.46
CA ILE A 4 6.91 14.68 15.93
C ILE A 4 6.20 15.47 14.84
N PHE A 5 5.57 14.73 13.92
CA PHE A 5 4.90 15.31 12.77
C PHE A 5 3.42 15.60 13.02
N HIS A 6 2.90 15.36 14.22
CA HIS A 6 1.48 15.56 14.55
C HIS A 6 0.88 16.88 14.06
N PRO A 7 1.58 18.04 14.14
CA PRO A 7 1.06 19.30 13.60
C PRO A 7 0.87 19.34 12.07
N TYR A 8 1.55 18.44 11.35
CA TYR A 8 1.69 18.38 9.89
C TYR A 8 1.06 17.13 9.25
N LEU A 9 0.68 16.14 10.07
CA LEU A 9 -0.03 14.93 9.63
C LEU A 9 -1.31 15.32 8.90
N ASP A 10 -1.56 14.63 7.78
CA ASP A 10 -2.73 14.82 6.92
C ASP A 10 -2.89 16.23 6.31
N LYS A 11 -1.90 17.12 6.51
CA LYS A 11 -1.81 18.43 5.84
C LYS A 11 -0.87 18.39 4.65
N PHE A 12 0.36 17.92 4.91
CA PHE A 12 1.41 17.77 3.88
C PHE A 12 2.41 16.65 4.20
N VAL A 13 2.20 15.92 5.31
CA VAL A 13 3.02 14.79 5.72
C VAL A 13 2.16 13.57 5.99
N VAL A 14 2.57 12.41 5.49
CA VAL A 14 2.12 11.09 5.95
C VAL A 14 3.32 10.37 6.52
N VAL A 15 3.15 9.74 7.69
CA VAL A 15 4.20 8.95 8.34
C VAL A 15 3.70 7.54 8.56
N PHE A 16 4.48 6.56 8.13
CA PHE A 16 4.23 5.16 8.42
C PHE A 16 5.50 4.50 8.93
N ILE A 17 5.56 4.25 10.25
CA ILE A 17 6.73 3.72 10.95
C ILE A 17 7.97 4.59 10.68
N ASP A 18 8.79 4.20 9.70
CA ASP A 18 10.04 4.83 9.31
C ASP A 18 9.96 5.63 8.00
N ASP A 19 8.88 5.45 7.23
CA ASP A 19 8.70 6.11 5.94
C ASP A 19 7.92 7.41 6.12
N ILE A 20 8.45 8.49 5.54
CA ILE A 20 7.86 9.83 5.57
C ILE A 20 7.58 10.27 4.14
N LEU A 21 6.31 10.43 3.81
CA LEU A 21 5.86 11.03 2.56
C LEU A 21 5.57 12.51 2.78
N VAL A 22 6.15 13.37 1.94
CA VAL A 22 5.88 14.81 1.91
C VAL A 22 5.22 15.13 0.58
N TYR A 23 4.06 15.77 0.61
CA TYR A 23 3.29 16.12 -0.60
C TYR A 23 2.85 17.58 -0.56
N SER A 24 2.67 18.21 -1.71
CA SER A 24 2.37 19.65 -1.82
C SER A 24 1.72 19.98 -3.15
N LYS A 25 1.00 21.10 -3.25
CA LYS A 25 0.31 21.48 -4.50
C LYS A 25 1.24 22.17 -5.49
N THR A 26 2.25 22.89 -4.99
CA THR A 26 3.22 23.62 -5.82
C THR A 26 4.66 23.33 -5.40
N LYS A 27 5.61 23.51 -6.33
CA LYS A 27 7.05 23.36 -6.03
C LYS A 27 7.53 24.32 -4.93
N LYS A 28 6.94 25.53 -4.87
CA LYS A 28 7.25 26.53 -3.84
C LYS A 28 6.82 26.04 -2.46
N GLU A 29 5.58 25.58 -2.32
CA GLU A 29 5.10 24.96 -1.07
C GLU A 29 5.94 23.74 -0.69
N HIS A 30 6.27 22.90 -1.67
CA HIS A 30 7.05 21.68 -1.43
C HIS A 30 8.43 21.98 -0.84
N LYS A 31 9.09 23.04 -1.33
CA LYS A 31 10.35 23.52 -0.75
C LYS A 31 10.22 23.85 0.74
N GLU A 32 9.17 24.59 1.11
CA GLU A 32 8.94 25.00 2.49
C GLU A 32 8.55 23.82 3.39
N HIS A 33 7.66 22.94 2.90
CA HIS A 33 7.29 21.72 3.61
C HIS A 33 8.49 20.79 3.85
N LEU A 34 9.33 20.60 2.83
CA LEU A 34 10.54 19.79 2.96
C LEU A 34 11.50 20.40 3.99
N LYS A 35 11.67 21.72 3.98
CA LYS A 35 12.49 22.43 4.98
C LYS A 35 11.98 22.19 6.39
N VAL A 36 10.67 22.31 6.62
CA VAL A 36 10.04 22.05 7.94
C VAL A 36 10.29 20.61 8.38
N VAL A 37 10.13 19.64 7.48
CA VAL A 37 10.32 18.22 7.81
C VAL A 37 11.77 17.92 8.17
N LEU A 38 12.73 18.36 7.35
CA LEU A 38 14.15 18.15 7.60
C LEU A 38 14.65 18.86 8.87
N GLN A 39 14.11 20.05 9.17
CA GLN A 39 14.41 20.76 10.42
C GLN A 39 13.91 19.98 11.64
N ASN A 40 12.67 19.51 11.60
CA ASN A 40 12.11 18.69 12.69
C ASN A 40 12.89 17.40 12.92
N LEU A 41 13.35 16.73 11.85
CA LEU A 41 14.22 15.55 11.97
C LEU A 41 15.54 15.91 12.67
N ARG A 42 16.19 16.99 12.24
CA ARG A 42 17.45 17.47 12.82
C ARG A 42 17.32 17.83 14.30
N GLU A 43 16.30 18.59 14.68
CA GLU A 43 16.06 19.02 16.07
C GLU A 43 15.86 17.84 17.02
N ARG A 44 15.31 16.75 16.51
CA ARG A 44 15.04 15.53 17.29
C ARG A 44 16.07 14.43 17.08
N GLN A 45 17.19 14.76 16.42
CA GLN A 45 18.30 13.84 16.15
C GLN A 45 17.86 12.55 15.44
N LEU A 46 16.90 12.68 14.52
CA LEU A 46 16.49 11.62 13.60
C LEU A 46 17.17 11.84 12.26
N TYR A 47 17.79 10.78 11.73
CA TYR A 47 18.60 10.86 10.52
C TYR A 47 18.01 10.00 9.42
N ALA A 48 17.65 10.62 8.31
CA ALA A 48 17.25 9.92 7.10
C ALA A 48 18.49 9.48 6.32
N LYS A 49 18.47 8.25 5.77
CA LYS A 49 19.52 7.77 4.88
C LYS A 49 19.31 8.36 3.48
N LEU A 50 20.14 9.32 3.08
CA LEU A 50 20.01 10.03 1.80
C LEU A 50 19.87 9.09 0.59
N SER A 51 20.60 7.97 0.58
CA SER A 51 20.53 6.97 -0.50
C SER A 51 19.19 6.21 -0.60
N LYS A 52 18.26 6.44 0.32
CA LYS A 52 16.91 5.87 0.34
C LYS A 52 15.83 6.97 0.25
N CYS A 53 16.24 8.21 0.02
CA CYS A 53 15.33 9.34 -0.08
C CYS A 53 15.18 9.75 -1.53
N ASP A 54 13.94 9.83 -1.98
CA ASP A 54 13.59 10.39 -3.27
C ASP A 54 13.00 11.80 -3.09
N PHE A 55 13.38 12.74 -3.95
CA PHE A 55 12.95 14.13 -3.87
C PHE A 55 12.43 14.63 -5.21
N TRP A 56 11.52 15.60 -5.17
CA TRP A 56 11.01 16.32 -6.35
C TRP A 56 10.37 15.43 -7.43
N LEU A 57 9.74 14.33 -7.01
CA LEU A 57 9.01 13.45 -7.90
C LEU A 57 7.57 13.91 -8.11
N GLU A 58 7.06 13.71 -9.33
CA GLU A 58 5.63 13.89 -9.65
C GLU A 58 4.80 12.65 -9.29
N GLU A 59 5.46 11.50 -9.23
CA GLU A 59 4.90 10.20 -8.85
C GLU A 59 5.88 9.47 -7.94
N VAL A 60 5.38 8.85 -6.87
CA VAL A 60 6.22 8.12 -5.90
C VAL A 60 5.56 6.81 -5.48
N ASN A 61 6.39 5.76 -5.34
CA ASN A 61 6.00 4.51 -4.72
C ASN A 61 6.06 4.64 -3.19
N PHE A 62 4.91 4.46 -2.53
CA PHE A 62 4.81 4.53 -1.08
C PHE A 62 3.89 3.42 -0.57
N LEU A 63 4.43 2.53 0.27
CA LEU A 63 3.70 1.40 0.87
C LEU A 63 2.95 0.53 -0.16
N GLY A 64 3.55 0.22 -1.30
CA GLY A 64 2.91 -0.60 -2.34
C GLY A 64 1.82 0.12 -3.14
N HIS A 65 1.71 1.43 -3.00
CA HIS A 65 0.87 2.29 -3.82
C HIS A 65 1.71 3.26 -4.63
N VAL A 66 1.18 3.63 -5.78
CA VAL A 66 1.68 4.73 -6.60
C VAL A 66 0.86 5.97 -6.26
N ILE A 67 1.53 7.05 -5.86
CA ILE A 67 0.90 8.32 -5.49
C ILE A 67 1.32 9.37 -6.49
N SER A 68 0.35 10.01 -7.14
CA SER A 68 0.57 11.08 -8.12
C SER A 68 -0.51 12.16 -8.02
N SER A 69 -0.42 13.17 -8.89
CA SER A 69 -1.47 14.21 -9.02
C SER A 69 -2.83 13.64 -9.44
N GLY A 70 -2.86 12.47 -10.10
CA GLY A 70 -4.08 11.76 -10.48
C GLY A 70 -4.75 10.97 -9.34
N GLY A 71 -4.10 10.89 -8.17
CA GLY A 71 -4.60 10.16 -7.01
C GLY A 71 -3.69 9.01 -6.59
N ILE A 72 -4.30 7.97 -6.02
CA ILE A 72 -3.60 6.79 -5.49
C ILE A 72 -3.97 5.59 -6.35
N ALA A 73 -2.98 4.91 -6.90
CA ALA A 73 -3.13 3.68 -7.65
C ALA A 73 -2.40 2.51 -6.99
N VAL A 74 -2.72 1.29 -7.42
CA VAL A 74 -1.97 0.07 -7.05
C VAL A 74 -0.66 0.08 -7.81
N ASP A 75 0.44 -0.29 -7.15
CA ASP A 75 1.72 -0.51 -7.81
C ASP A 75 1.58 -1.54 -8.96
N PRO A 76 1.90 -1.19 -10.22
CA PRO A 76 1.78 -2.09 -11.37
C PRO A 76 2.52 -3.42 -11.19
N SER A 77 3.64 -3.43 -10.46
CA SER A 77 4.37 -4.67 -10.16
C SER A 77 3.53 -5.65 -9.33
N LYS A 78 2.67 -5.13 -8.45
CA LYS A 78 1.77 -5.94 -7.61
C LYS A 78 0.60 -6.48 -8.43
N VAL A 79 0.12 -5.71 -9.41
CA VAL A 79 -0.88 -6.18 -10.38
C VAL A 79 -0.30 -7.32 -11.22
N GLU A 80 0.93 -7.16 -11.72
CA GLU A 80 1.61 -8.18 -12.52
C GLU A 80 1.83 -9.49 -11.73
N MET A 81 2.21 -9.39 -10.46
CA MET A 81 2.32 -10.55 -9.56
C MET A 81 0.99 -11.30 -9.42
N VAL A 82 -0.14 -10.59 -9.34
CA VAL A 82 -1.48 -11.20 -9.25
C VAL A 82 -1.87 -11.84 -10.58
N LEU A 83 -1.59 -11.21 -11.72
CA LEU A 83 -1.88 -11.76 -13.06
C LEU A 83 -1.12 -13.06 -13.35
N LYS A 84 0.09 -13.19 -12.81
CA LYS A 84 0.92 -14.40 -12.95
C LYS A 84 0.69 -15.42 -11.84
N TRP A 85 -0.27 -15.17 -10.94
CA TRP A 85 -0.50 -16.03 -9.79
C TRP A 85 -1.05 -17.39 -10.23
N GLU A 86 -0.35 -18.47 -9.90
CA GLU A 86 -0.80 -19.83 -10.24
C GLU A 86 -2.06 -20.21 -9.44
N THR A 87 -2.91 -21.04 -10.02
CA THR A 87 -4.11 -21.53 -9.33
C THR A 87 -3.75 -22.15 -7.97
N PRO A 88 -4.26 -21.62 -6.84
CA PRO A 88 -3.95 -22.12 -5.51
C PRO A 88 -4.32 -23.59 -5.34
N LYS A 89 -3.41 -24.39 -4.78
CA LYS A 89 -3.58 -25.83 -4.54
C LYS A 89 -3.76 -26.16 -3.06
N SER A 90 -3.65 -25.16 -2.18
CA SER A 90 -3.74 -25.33 -0.74
C SER A 90 -4.45 -24.17 -0.06
N VAL A 91 -4.96 -24.42 1.16
CA VAL A 91 -5.54 -23.37 2.01
C VAL A 91 -4.53 -22.27 2.33
N SER A 92 -3.24 -22.63 2.46
CA SER A 92 -2.17 -21.66 2.71
C SER A 92 -2.00 -20.70 1.55
N GLU A 93 -1.97 -21.22 0.32
CA GLU A 93 -1.86 -20.39 -0.89
C GLU A 93 -3.06 -19.47 -1.08
N ILE A 94 -4.28 -19.94 -0.81
CA ILE A 94 -5.47 -19.09 -0.82
C ILE A 94 -5.34 -17.96 0.18
N ARG A 95 -4.87 -18.23 1.40
CA ARG A 95 -4.66 -17.18 2.42
C ARG A 95 -3.63 -16.15 1.97
N SER A 96 -2.54 -16.58 1.34
CA SER A 96 -1.54 -15.68 0.78
C SER A 96 -2.13 -14.78 -0.31
N PHE A 97 -2.89 -15.36 -1.25
CA PHE A 97 -3.58 -14.61 -2.29
C PHE A 97 -4.59 -13.62 -1.71
N LEU A 98 -5.48 -14.08 -0.84
CA LEU A 98 -6.50 -13.23 -0.19
C LEU A 98 -5.88 -12.13 0.67
N GLY A 99 -4.71 -12.37 1.26
CA GLY A 99 -3.96 -11.34 1.98
C GLY A 99 -3.53 -10.21 1.06
N LEU A 100 -2.94 -10.54 -0.10
CA LEU A 100 -2.51 -9.55 -1.09
C LEU A 100 -3.70 -8.84 -1.74
N ALA A 101 -4.68 -9.59 -2.24
CA ALA A 101 -5.88 -9.02 -2.86
C ALA A 101 -6.70 -8.19 -1.86
N GLY A 102 -6.75 -8.64 -0.59
CA GLY A 102 -7.39 -7.93 0.51
C GLY A 102 -6.72 -6.60 0.85
N TYR A 103 -5.40 -6.49 0.71
CA TYR A 103 -4.68 -5.22 0.87
C TYR A 103 -5.15 -4.17 -0.14
N TYR A 104 -5.42 -4.59 -1.38
CA TYR A 104 -5.91 -3.72 -2.46
C TYR A 104 -7.42 -3.70 -2.62
N ARG A 105 -8.19 -4.24 -1.68
CA ARG A 105 -9.66 -4.38 -1.78
C ARG A 105 -10.42 -3.09 -2.09
N ARG A 106 -9.86 -1.92 -1.74
CA ARG A 106 -10.47 -0.60 -2.02
C ARG A 106 -10.57 -0.32 -3.52
N PHE A 107 -9.74 -0.94 -4.34
CA PHE A 107 -9.70 -0.81 -5.79
C PHE A 107 -10.51 -1.89 -6.51
N ILE A 108 -11.13 -2.83 -5.78
CA ILE A 108 -11.87 -3.96 -6.34
C ILE A 108 -13.33 -3.83 -5.93
N GLU A 109 -14.19 -3.45 -6.87
CA GLU A 109 -15.62 -3.32 -6.63
C GLU A 109 -16.21 -4.68 -6.22
N GLY A 110 -17.00 -4.68 -5.12
CA GLY A 110 -17.64 -5.90 -4.65
C GLY A 110 -16.68 -6.97 -4.11
N PHE A 111 -15.45 -6.62 -3.75
CA PHE A 111 -14.40 -7.57 -3.28
C PHE A 111 -14.92 -8.64 -2.32
N SER A 112 -15.70 -8.27 -1.30
CA SER A 112 -16.22 -9.23 -0.31
C SER A 112 -17.11 -10.32 -0.92
N LYS A 113 -17.90 -9.98 -1.94
CA LYS A 113 -18.74 -10.95 -2.67
C LYS A 113 -17.87 -11.82 -3.57
N LEU A 114 -16.93 -11.19 -4.29
CA LEU A 114 -16.00 -11.88 -5.18
C LEU A 114 -15.14 -12.88 -4.43
N ALA A 115 -14.58 -12.52 -3.27
CA ALA A 115 -13.67 -13.35 -2.48
C ALA A 115 -14.37 -14.43 -1.62
N LEU A 116 -15.71 -14.47 -1.60
CA LEU A 116 -16.47 -15.37 -0.71
C LEU A 116 -16.21 -16.87 -0.97
N PRO A 117 -16.16 -17.36 -2.22
CA PRO A 117 -15.83 -18.76 -2.50
C PRO A 117 -14.45 -19.14 -1.97
N LEU A 118 -13.45 -18.31 -2.23
CA LEU A 118 -12.07 -18.52 -1.75
C LEU A 118 -11.98 -18.47 -0.22
N THR A 119 -12.63 -17.50 0.41
CA THR A 119 -12.65 -17.37 1.88
C THR A 119 -13.30 -18.60 2.54
N SER A 120 -14.31 -19.19 1.90
CA SER A 120 -14.99 -20.39 2.39
C SER A 120 -14.05 -21.60 2.46
N LEU A 121 -13.11 -21.74 1.52
CA LEU A 121 -12.07 -22.78 1.55
C LEU A 121 -11.09 -22.63 2.71
N THR A 122 -11.02 -21.46 3.35
CA THR A 122 -10.09 -21.22 4.48
C THR A 122 -10.65 -21.58 5.86
N ARG A 123 -11.95 -21.96 5.93
CA ARG A 123 -12.66 -22.27 7.17
C ARG A 123 -12.24 -23.62 7.75
N LYS A 124 -12.23 -23.71 9.08
CA LYS A 124 -11.88 -24.95 9.80
C LYS A 124 -12.91 -26.05 9.48
N GLY A 125 -12.43 -27.26 9.19
CA GLY A 125 -13.28 -28.42 8.91
C GLY A 125 -13.86 -28.49 7.49
N VAL A 126 -13.52 -27.54 6.61
CA VAL A 126 -13.89 -27.59 5.18
C VAL A 126 -12.82 -28.35 4.40
N VAL A 127 -13.24 -29.33 3.59
CA VAL A 127 -12.36 -30.03 2.66
C VAL A 127 -11.99 -29.08 1.52
N PHE A 128 -10.70 -29.03 1.18
CA PHE A 128 -10.24 -28.22 0.06
C PHE A 128 -10.70 -28.83 -1.26
N VAL A 129 -11.67 -28.17 -1.91
CA VAL A 129 -12.17 -28.55 -3.23
C VAL A 129 -12.15 -27.31 -4.11
N TRP A 130 -11.27 -27.30 -5.11
CA TRP A 130 -11.18 -26.22 -6.08
C TRP A 130 -12.24 -26.41 -7.18
N ASP A 131 -13.41 -25.82 -6.98
CA ASP A 131 -14.54 -25.91 -7.90
C ASP A 131 -14.62 -24.74 -8.90
N SER A 132 -15.63 -24.77 -9.77
CA SER A 132 -15.87 -23.70 -10.74
C SER A 132 -16.18 -22.35 -10.09
N LYS A 133 -16.77 -22.34 -8.89
CA LYS A 133 -17.03 -21.09 -8.15
C LYS A 133 -15.73 -20.46 -7.69
N CYS A 134 -14.78 -21.26 -7.20
CA CYS A 134 -13.45 -20.81 -6.81
C CYS A 134 -12.67 -20.33 -8.04
N LYS A 135 -12.74 -21.05 -9.16
CA LYS A 135 -12.09 -20.65 -10.42
C LYS A 135 -12.62 -19.32 -10.99
N ASN A 136 -13.91 -19.05 -10.90
CA ASN A 136 -14.49 -17.79 -11.38
C ASN A 136 -14.29 -16.62 -10.42
N SER A 137 -14.06 -16.93 -9.14
CA SER A 137 -13.83 -15.98 -8.06
C SER A 137 -12.38 -15.50 -8.00
N PHE A 138 -11.45 -16.37 -8.35
CA PHE A 138 -10.02 -16.11 -8.52
C PHE A 138 -9.76 -15.37 -9.83
#